data_AF-A0A563VRL7-F1
#
_entry.id   AF-A0A563VRL7-F1
#
_cell.length_a   1.000
_cell.length_b   1.000
_cell.length_c   1.000
_cell.angle_alpha   90.00
_cell.angle_beta   90.00
_cell.angle_gamma   90.00
#
_symmetry.space_group_name_H-M   'P 1'
#
loop_
_entity.id
_entity.type
_entity.pdbx_description
1 polymer ?
#
loop_
_entity_poly.entity_id
_entity_poly.type
_entity_poly.pdbx_seq_one_letter_code
_entity_poly.pdbx_strand_id
1 'polypeptide(L)'
;MMPNHLHGIVVIDRSTQKFNTSLQPTDKSNKFAPLKPGSLSAIIQPYKASVTRWCRKNGDDIFRWQSRFYEHIIRYERGLENIRNYIVNNPVKWSEDKHHPMNIKN
;
A
#
# COMPACT_ATOMS: atom_id res chain seq x y z
N MET A 1 10.18 -4.87 5.42
CA MET A 1 10.30 -3.90 4.31
C MET A 1 11.54 -4.26 3.53
N MET A 2 11.48 -4.19 2.20
CA MET A 2 12.62 -4.50 1.32
C MET A 2 13.01 -3.20 0.61
N PRO A 3 14.23 -3.06 0.07
CA PRO A 3 14.68 -1.82 -0.55
C PRO A 3 13.79 -1.30 -1.68
N ASN A 4 13.10 -2.19 -2.42
CA ASN A 4 12.27 -1.81 -3.58
C ASN A 4 10.75 -2.00 -3.37
N HIS A 5 10.30 -2.66 -2.29
CA HIS A 5 8.87 -2.90 -2.06
C HIS A 5 8.53 -3.13 -0.59
N LEU A 6 7.23 -3.06 -0.28
CA LEU A 6 6.69 -3.31 1.04
C LEU A 6 5.50 -4.26 0.98
N HIS A 7 5.38 -5.10 2.01
CA HIS A 7 4.18 -5.89 2.29
C HIS A 7 3.62 -5.44 3.63
N GLY A 8 2.29 -5.40 3.72
CA GLY A 8 1.58 -5.08 4.94
C GLY A 8 0.22 -5.77 4.97
N ILE A 9 -0.30 -5.96 6.18
CA ILE A 9 -1.65 -6.44 6.42
C ILE A 9 -2.48 -5.25 6.87
N VAL A 10 -3.64 -5.05 6.24
CA VAL A 10 -4.59 -4.00 6.60
C VAL A 10 -5.87 -4.66 7.05
N VAL A 11 -6.31 -4.35 8.27
CA VAL A 11 -7.62 -4.75 8.78
C VAL A 11 -8.53 -3.54 8.67
N ILE A 12 -9.58 -3.65 7.85
CA ILE A 12 -10.61 -2.62 7.73
C ILE A 12 -11.80 -3.09 8.55
N ASP A 13 -11.84 -2.69 9.81
CA ASP A 13 -13.02 -2.88 10.63
C ASP A 13 -14.11 -1.89 10.16
N ARG A 14 -15.26 -2.44 9.78
CA ARG A 14 -16.45 -1.66 9.44
C ARG A 14 -17.38 -1.61 10.63
N SER A 15 -16.87 -1.15 11.77
CA SER A 15 -17.76 -0.76 12.86
C SER A 15 -18.67 0.34 12.33
N THR A 16 -19.96 0.31 12.68
CA THR A 16 -21.00 1.25 12.24
C THR A 16 -20.81 2.66 12.80
N GLN A 17 -19.61 3.02 13.26
CA GLN A 17 -19.29 4.39 13.60
C GLN A 17 -19.28 5.21 12.31
N LYS A 18 -20.32 6.04 12.17
CA LYS A 18 -20.39 7.11 11.19
C LYS A 18 -19.26 8.09 11.51
N PHE A 19 -18.06 7.82 11.02
CA PHE A 19 -17.03 8.83 10.96
C PHE A 19 -17.56 9.89 9.99
N ASN A 20 -18.00 11.03 10.56
CA ASN A 20 -18.20 12.26 9.80
C ASN A 20 -16.83 12.73 9.30
N THR A 21 -16.22 12.01 8.36
CA THR A 21 -15.25 12.63 7.48
C THR A 21 -16.03 13.72 6.76
N SER A 22 -15.78 14.97 7.16
CA SER A 22 -16.16 16.13 6.37
C SER A 22 -15.45 15.97 5.02
N LEU A 23 -16.08 15.23 4.11
CA LEU A 23 -15.82 15.31 2.70
C LEU A 23 -16.34 16.69 2.36
N GLN A 24 -15.46 17.69 2.47
CA GLN A 24 -15.74 18.99 1.90
C GLN A 24 -16.24 18.77 0.47
N PRO A 25 -17.25 19.55 0.02
CA PRO A 25 -17.80 19.41 -1.31
C PRO A 25 -16.66 19.35 -2.30
N THR A 26 -16.65 18.26 -3.06
CA THR A 26 -15.65 17.97 -4.08
C THR A 26 -15.37 19.21 -4.90
N ASP A 27 -14.12 19.64 -4.88
CA ASP A 27 -13.56 20.55 -5.87
C ASP A 27 -14.01 20.03 -7.26
N LYS A 28 -14.89 20.79 -7.94
CA LYS A 28 -15.52 20.37 -9.22
C LYS A 28 -14.50 20.19 -10.35
N SER A 29 -13.23 20.50 -10.08
CA SER A 29 -12.08 20.30 -10.95
C SER A 29 -11.56 18.86 -10.96
N ASN A 30 -11.93 18.01 -9.99
CA ASN A 30 -11.40 16.66 -9.90
C ASN A 30 -12.02 15.75 -10.98
N LYS A 31 -11.27 15.50 -12.06
CA LYS A 31 -11.68 14.65 -13.19
C LYS A 31 -11.78 13.15 -12.86
N PHE A 32 -11.45 12.76 -11.64
CA PHE A 32 -11.46 11.38 -11.19
C PHE A 32 -12.69 11.10 -10.32
N ALA A 33 -13.26 9.91 -10.48
CA ALA A 33 -14.33 9.45 -9.61
C ALA A 33 -13.88 9.51 -8.14
N PRO A 34 -14.74 9.98 -7.22
CA PRO A 34 -14.40 10.04 -5.80
C PRO A 34 -14.10 8.64 -5.27
N LEU A 35 -13.07 8.53 -4.43
CA LEU A 35 -12.75 7.28 -3.77
C LEU A 35 -13.88 6.85 -2.85
N LYS A 36 -14.23 5.57 -2.88
CA LYS A 36 -15.24 5.02 -1.97
C LYS A 36 -14.71 5.07 -0.53
N PRO A 37 -15.40 5.75 0.41
CA PRO A 37 -15.02 5.74 1.82
C PRO A 37 -14.93 4.31 2.36
N GLY A 38 -13.91 4.05 3.19
CA GLY A 38 -13.66 2.72 3.76
C GLY A 38 -13.17 1.65 2.77
N SER A 39 -12.80 2.04 1.54
CA SER A 39 -12.11 1.14 0.60
C SER A 39 -10.60 1.10 0.86
N LEU A 40 -9.95 0.01 0.46
CA LEU A 40 -8.48 -0.10 0.54
C LEU A 40 -7.80 1.00 -0.29
N SER A 41 -8.34 1.34 -1.46
CA SER A 41 -7.85 2.45 -2.30
C SER A 41 -7.88 3.80 -1.58
N ALA A 42 -8.89 4.04 -0.73
CA ALA A 42 -8.98 5.27 0.07
C ALA A 42 -7.91 5.35 1.16
N ILE A 43 -7.26 4.24 1.50
CA ILE A 43 -6.12 4.18 2.44
C ILE A 43 -4.80 4.26 1.66
N ILE A 44 -4.64 3.47 0.59
CA ILE A 44 -3.38 3.35 -0.13
C ILE A 44 -3.03 4.60 -0.94
N GLN A 45 -4.02 5.28 -1.53
CA GLN A 45 -3.76 6.49 -2.31
C GLN A 45 -3.13 7.62 -1.46
N PRO A 46 -3.72 8.06 -0.34
CA PRO A 46 -3.11 9.10 0.48
C PRO A 46 -1.80 8.64 1.13
N TYR A 47 -1.64 7.35 1.45
CA TYR A 47 -0.36 6.79 1.92
C TYR A 47 0.75 6.99 0.87
N LYS A 48 0.55 6.48 -0.36
CA LYS A 48 1.53 6.63 -1.45
C LYS A 48 1.84 8.10 -1.73
N ALA A 49 0.81 8.95 -1.76
CA ALA A 49 0.98 10.38 -1.97
C ALA A 49 1.79 11.06 -0.85
N SER A 50 1.55 10.69 0.41
CA SER A 50 2.27 11.25 1.56
C SER A 50 3.74 10.86 1.56
N VAL A 51 4.04 9.58 1.29
CA VAL A 51 5.44 9.12 1.16
C VAL A 51 6.13 9.82 0.01
N THR A 52 5.50 9.92 -1.17
CA THR A 52 6.09 10.64 -2.31
C THR A 52 6.36 12.11 -1.99
N ARG A 53 5.44 12.81 -1.31
CA ARG A 53 5.67 14.19 -0.86
C ARG A 53 6.83 14.29 0.12
N TRP A 54 6.93 13.33 1.05
CA TRP A 54 8.02 13.28 2.01
C TRP A 54 9.37 13.05 1.30
N CYS A 55 9.47 12.08 0.38
CA CYS A 55 10.70 11.82 -0.40
C CYS A 55 11.18 13.09 -1.13
N ARG A 56 10.30 13.74 -1.89
CA ARG A 56 10.61 14.99 -2.61
C ARG A 56 11.08 16.10 -1.68
N LYS A 57 10.42 16.26 -0.53
CA LYS A 57 10.81 17.27 0.48
C LYS A 57 12.20 16.99 1.07
N ASN A 58 12.65 15.74 1.06
CA ASN A 58 13.94 15.31 1.58
C ASN A 58 14.98 15.04 0.46
N GLY A 59 14.76 15.58 -0.75
CA GLY A 59 15.74 15.52 -1.84
C GLY A 59 15.78 14.20 -2.63
N ASP A 60 14.83 13.29 -2.40
CA ASP A 60 14.66 12.08 -3.21
C ASP A 60 13.64 12.31 -4.32
N ASP A 61 14.12 12.92 -5.41
CA ASP A 61 13.34 13.23 -6.59
C ASP A 61 13.22 12.07 -7.58
N ILE A 62 13.97 10.99 -7.37
CA ILE A 62 13.94 9.78 -8.22
C ILE A 62 12.95 8.74 -7.72
N PHE A 63 12.57 8.77 -6.43
CA PHE A 63 11.62 7.83 -5.86
C PHE A 63 10.29 7.79 -6.63
N ARG A 64 9.87 6.59 -7.04
CA ARG A 64 8.58 6.35 -7.69
C ARG A 64 7.96 5.08 -7.15
N TRP A 65 6.66 5.11 -6.93
CA TRP A 65 5.89 3.89 -6.74
C TRP A 65 5.65 3.20 -8.08
N GLN A 66 5.70 1.87 -8.10
CA GLN A 66 5.03 1.10 -9.15
C GLN A 66 3.53 1.49 -9.19
N SER A 67 2.98 1.58 -10.39
CA SER A 67 1.56 1.82 -10.60
C SER A 67 0.73 0.69 -9.99
N ARG A 68 -0.45 1.04 -9.44
CA ARG A 68 -1.35 0.11 -8.73
C ARG A 68 -0.67 -0.55 -7.51
N PHE A 69 -1.32 -1.51 -6.90
CA PHE A 69 -0.77 -2.32 -5.81
C PHE A 69 -1.40 -3.71 -5.87
N TYR A 70 -0.70 -4.70 -5.34
CA TYR A 70 -1.25 -6.04 -5.17
C TYR A 70 -2.06 -6.09 -3.88
N GLU A 71 -3.24 -6.69 -3.94
CA GLU A 71 -4.10 -6.92 -2.78
C GLU A 71 -4.53 -8.39 -2.74
N HIS A 72 -4.70 -8.91 -1.52
CA HIS A 72 -5.17 -10.27 -1.28
C HIS A 72 -6.08 -10.28 -0.05
N ILE A 73 -7.29 -10.86 -0.19
CA ILE A 73 -8.25 -10.97 0.91
C ILE A 73 -7.93 -12.21 1.74
N ILE A 74 -7.52 -12.00 2.99
CA ILE A 74 -7.25 -13.06 3.96
C ILE A 74 -8.57 -13.48 4.60
N ARG A 75 -8.98 -14.75 4.43
CA ARG A 75 -10.31 -15.24 4.84
C ARG A 75 -10.32 -16.13 6.08
N TYR A 76 -9.18 -16.71 6.43
CA TYR A 76 -9.07 -17.71 7.49
C TYR A 76 -7.73 -17.57 8.21
N GLU A 77 -7.67 -17.99 9.47
CA GLU A 77 -6.52 -17.78 10.36
C GLU A 77 -5.24 -18.39 9.79
N ARG A 78 -5.30 -19.60 9.23
CA ARG A 78 -4.13 -20.22 8.59
C ARG A 78 -3.53 -19.35 7.46
N GLY A 79 -4.38 -18.64 6.72
CA GLY A 79 -3.93 -17.72 5.67
C GLY A 79 -3.25 -16.49 6.25
N LEU A 80 -3.78 -15.97 7.36
CA LEU A 80 -3.20 -14.86 8.09
C LEU A 80 -1.81 -15.22 8.63
N GLU A 81 -1.70 -16.40 9.25
CA GLU A 81 -0.44 -16.92 9.79
C GLU A 81 0.61 -17.11 8.69
N ASN A 82 0.22 -17.71 7.56
CA ASN A 82 1.12 -17.85 6.41
C ASN A 82 1.63 -16.50 5.90
N ILE A 83 0.76 -15.50 5.81
CA ILE A 83 1.13 -14.17 5.32
C ILE A 83 2.00 -13.43 6.33
N ARG A 84 1.71 -13.53 7.63
CA ARG A 84 2.58 -13.00 8.70
C ARG A 84 3.98 -13.61 8.60
N ASN A 85 4.07 -14.93 8.50
CA ASN A 85 5.33 -15.64 8.35
C ASN A 85 6.06 -15.22 7.08
N TYR A 86 5.36 -15.06 5.96
CA TYR A 86 5.96 -14.54 4.73
C TYR A 86 6.54 -13.13 4.93
N ILE A 87 5.77 -12.20 5.50
CA ILE A 87 6.20 -10.80 5.71
C ILE A 87 7.43 -10.73 6.62
N VAL A 88 7.45 -11.49 7.72
CA VAL A 88 8.57 -11.50 8.67
C VAL A 88 9.82 -12.08 8.04
N ASN A 89 9.68 -13.14 7.23
CA ASN A 89 10.83 -13.84 6.65
C ASN A 89 11.33 -13.23 5.34
N ASN A 90 10.53 -12.42 4.63
CA ASN A 90 10.91 -11.88 3.32
C ASN A 90 12.19 -11.01 3.36
N PRO A 91 12.41 -10.12 4.35
CA PRO A 91 13.67 -9.37 4.43
C PRO A 91 14.91 -10.26 4.49
N VAL A 92 14.84 -11.40 5.19
CA VAL A 92 15.95 -12.36 5.29
C VAL A 92 16.16 -13.09 3.97
N LYS A 93 15.08 -13.37 3.24
CA LYS A 93 15.09 -14.04 1.93
C LYS A 93 15.29 -13.09 0.75
N TRP A 94 15.60 -11.81 1.01
CA TRP A 94 15.64 -10.78 -0.02
C TRP A 94 16.62 -11.09 -1.17
N SER A 95 17.77 -11.68 -0.87
CA SER A 95 18.76 -12.09 -1.87
C SER A 95 18.26 -13.16 -2.84
N GLU A 96 17.29 -13.96 -2.43
CA GLU A 96 16.69 -15.05 -3.21
C GLU A 96 15.42 -14.59 -3.95
N ASP A 97 14.96 -13.36 -3.72
CA ASP A 97 13.73 -12.86 -4.32
C ASP A 97 13.89 -12.73 -5.85
N LYS A 98 12.89 -13.19 -6.60
CA LYS A 98 12.89 -13.13 -8.08
C LYS A 98 12.86 -11.70 -8.65
N HIS A 99 12.40 -10.75 -7.85
CA HIS A 99 12.38 -9.32 -8.17
C HIS A 99 13.55 -8.58 -7.51
N HIS A 100 14.49 -9.30 -6.92
CA HIS A 100 15.79 -8.75 -6.54
C HIS A 100 16.51 -8.25 -7.81
N PRO A 101 17.11 -7.05 -7.81
CA PRO A 101 17.75 -6.48 -9.00
C PRO A 101 18.75 -7.40 -9.71
N MET A 102 19.43 -8.28 -8.97
CA MET A 102 20.40 -9.24 -9.52
C MET A 102 19.78 -10.53 -10.08
N ASN A 103 18.50 -10.80 -9.79
CA ASN A 103 17.81 -12.04 -10.17
C ASN A 103 16.80 -11.84 -11.32
N ILE A 104 16.61 -10.60 -11.79
CA ILE A 104 15.74 -10.28 -12.92
C ILE A 104 16.40 -10.81 -14.19
N LYS A 105 15.79 -11.83 -14.81
CA LYS A 105 16.20 -12.31 -16.13
C LYS A 105 15.70 -11.32 -17.19
N ASN A 106 16.62 -10.84 -18.03
CA ASN A 106 16.31 -10.02 -19.22
C ASN A 106 15.44 -10.78 -20.21
#